data_AF-C5CIY1-F1
#
_entry.id   AF-C5CIY1-F1
#
_cell.length_a   1.000
_cell.length_b   1.000
_cell.length_c   1.000
_cell.angle_alpha   90.00
_cell.angle_beta   90.00
_cell.angle_gamma   90.00
#
_symmetry.space_group_name_H-M   'P 1'
#
loop_
_entity.id
_entity.type
_entity.pdbx_description
1 polymer ?
#
loop_
_entity_poly.entity_id
_entity_poly.type
_entity_poly.pdbx_seq_one_letter_code
_entity_poly.pdbx_strand_id
1 'polypeptide(L)'
;MLPQIKGTMTLKEISDLHLNLFKMLHHLGLDLNVGKMTTLEDACKKKGLNFPEVLKALNFEVQRINQKANAINTAIKKEEKRNR
;
A
#
# COMPACT_ATOMS: atom_id res chain seq x y z
N MET A 1 -5.89 -0.81 10.59
CA MET A 1 -5.61 0.19 9.55
C MET A 1 -4.19 -0.02 9.06
N LEU A 2 -3.93 0.17 7.77
CA LEU A 2 -2.60 0.07 7.19
C LEU A 2 -1.76 1.31 7.55
N PRO A 3 -0.47 1.14 7.85
CA PRO A 3 0.45 2.25 8.09
C PRO A 3 0.77 3.00 6.79
N GLN A 4 1.20 4.26 6.92
CA GLN A 4 1.80 5.00 5.79
C GLN A 4 3.11 4.34 5.37
N ILE A 5 3.32 4.27 4.06
CA ILE A 5 4.52 3.74 3.42
C ILE A 5 5.65 4.75 3.53
N LYS A 6 6.85 4.26 3.84
CA LYS A 6 8.10 5.03 3.89
C LYS A 6 9.05 4.55 2.80
N GLY A 7 9.93 5.42 2.31
CA GLY A 7 10.94 5.07 1.30
C GLY A 7 11.90 3.96 1.70
N THR A 8 12.18 3.87 3.00
CA THR A 8 13.05 2.86 3.61
C THR A 8 12.41 1.48 3.70
N MET A 9 11.09 1.36 3.47
CA MET A 9 10.43 0.06 3.46
C MET A 9 10.83 -0.71 2.21
N THR A 10 10.98 -2.01 2.37
CA THR A 10 11.25 -2.94 1.28
C THR A 10 10.00 -3.14 0.43
N LEU A 11 10.21 -3.47 -0.84
CA LEU A 11 9.11 -3.80 -1.75
C LEU A 11 8.26 -4.97 -1.21
N LYS A 12 8.90 -5.93 -0.54
CA LYS A 12 8.24 -7.07 0.13
C LYS A 12 7.34 -6.60 1.27
N GLU A 13 7.85 -5.77 2.17
CA GLU A 13 7.04 -5.23 3.27
C GLU A 13 5.83 -4.48 2.74
N ILE A 14 6.00 -3.67 1.69
CA ILE A 14 4.90 -2.91 1.09
C ILE A 14 3.88 -3.85 0.39
N SER A 15 4.33 -4.87 -0.32
CA SER A 15 3.43 -5.83 -0.96
C SER A 15 2.62 -6.65 0.03
N ASP A 16 3.22 -7.00 1.17
CA ASP A 16 2.58 -7.81 2.20
C ASP A 16 1.48 -7.04 2.95
N LEU A 17 1.47 -5.71 2.88
CA LEU A 17 0.42 -4.89 3.50
C LEU A 17 -0.95 -5.07 2.85
N HIS A 18 -1.02 -5.16 1.52
CA HIS A 18 -2.29 -5.25 0.79
C HIS A 18 -2.11 -5.63 -0.68
N LEU A 19 -3.05 -6.43 -1.21
CA LEU A 19 -3.05 -6.87 -2.61
C LEU A 19 -3.01 -5.71 -3.62
N ASN A 20 -3.72 -4.61 -3.36
CA ASN A 20 -3.67 -3.43 -4.24
C ASN A 20 -2.28 -2.80 -4.29
N LEU A 21 -1.55 -2.77 -3.18
CA LEU A 21 -0.20 -2.22 -3.13
C LEU A 21 0.74 -3.10 -3.95
N PHE A 22 0.66 -4.43 -3.79
CA PHE A 22 1.37 -5.38 -4.65
C PHE A 22 1.10 -5.11 -6.14
N LYS A 23 -0.18 -4.98 -6.54
CA LYS A 23 -0.56 -4.70 -7.93
C LYS A 23 0.03 -3.40 -8.45
N MET A 24 0.04 -2.34 -7.65
CA MET A 24 0.64 -1.06 -8.07
C MET A 24 2.15 -1.18 -8.24
N LEU A 25 2.86 -1.82 -7.31
CA LEU A 25 4.31 -2.00 -7.45
C LEU A 25 4.64 -2.84 -8.69
N HIS A 26 3.87 -3.89 -8.97
CA HIS A 26 4.01 -4.71 -10.16
C HIS A 26 3.73 -3.89 -11.44
N HIS A 27 2.70 -3.03 -11.44
CA HIS A 27 2.38 -2.16 -12.57
C HIS A 27 3.47 -1.11 -12.86
N LEU A 28 4.16 -0.63 -11.83
CA LEU A 28 5.33 0.22 -11.95
C LEU A 28 6.57 -0.53 -12.49
N GLY A 29 6.46 -1.84 -12.73
CA GLY A 29 7.56 -2.67 -13.24
C GLY A 29 8.68 -2.89 -12.22
N LEU A 30 8.36 -2.76 -10.92
CA LEU A 30 9.31 -3.02 -9.83
C LEU A 30 9.49 -4.54 -9.65
N ASP A 31 10.74 -4.95 -9.44
CA ASP A 31 11.07 -6.36 -9.20
C ASP A 31 10.68 -6.74 -7.76
N LEU A 32 9.58 -7.47 -7.62
CA LEU A 32 9.02 -7.93 -6.34
C LEU A 32 9.61 -9.27 -5.88
N ASN A 33 10.73 -9.70 -6.45
CA ASN A 33 11.37 -10.93 -6.03
C ASN A 33 11.71 -10.89 -4.54
N VAL A 34 11.03 -11.77 -3.80
CA VAL A 34 10.99 -11.84 -2.33
C VAL A 34 12.39 -12.02 -1.70
N GLY A 35 13.34 -12.56 -2.46
CA GLY A 35 14.73 -12.73 -2.01
C GLY A 35 15.55 -11.43 -1.95
N LYS A 36 15.09 -10.34 -2.59
CA LYS A 36 15.80 -9.06 -2.62
C LYS A 36 15.22 -8.11 -1.57
N MET A 37 16.03 -7.77 -0.56
CA MET A 37 15.74 -6.71 0.43
C MET A 37 15.90 -5.32 -0.18
N THR A 38 15.30 -5.07 -1.34
CA THR A 38 15.39 -3.77 -2.03
C THR A 38 14.35 -2.81 -1.47
N THR A 39 14.79 -1.63 -1.07
CA THR A 39 13.92 -0.55 -0.60
C THR A 39 13.13 0.05 -1.76
N LEU A 40 12.01 0.70 -1.46
CA LEU A 40 11.24 1.43 -2.47
C LEU A 40 12.09 2.52 -3.15
N GLU A 41 12.89 3.24 -2.37
CA GLU A 41 13.77 4.30 -2.87
C GLU A 41 14.82 3.75 -3.86
N ASP A 42 15.51 2.67 -3.48
CA ASP A 42 16.49 2.01 -4.34
C ASP A 42 15.85 1.46 -5.62
N ALA A 43 14.67 0.87 -5.50
CA ALA A 43 13.95 0.31 -6.62
C ALA A 43 13.53 1.40 -7.63
N CYS A 44 13.03 2.53 -7.13
CA CYS A 44 12.70 3.69 -7.95
C CYS A 44 13.95 4.24 -8.65
N LYS A 45 15.06 4.40 -7.91
CA LYS A 45 16.34 4.87 -8.47
C LYS A 45 16.86 3.96 -9.58
N LYS A 46 16.84 2.64 -9.37
CA LYS A 46 17.31 1.65 -10.36
C LYS A 46 16.45 1.64 -11.63
N LYS A 47 15.15 1.90 -11.50
CA LYS A 47 14.20 1.94 -12.63
C LYS A 47 14.05 3.31 -13.28
N GLY A 48 14.65 4.35 -12.69
CA GLY A 48 14.48 5.73 -13.16
C GLY A 48 13.08 6.30 -12.89
N LEU A 49 12.38 5.80 -11.86
CA LEU A 49 11.08 6.30 -11.45
C LEU A 49 11.22 7.50 -10.51
N ASN A 50 10.27 8.44 -10.59
CA ASN A 50 10.18 9.57 -9.68
C ASN A 50 9.71 9.09 -8.29
N PHE A 51 10.67 8.89 -7.38
CA PHE A 51 10.41 8.36 -6.05
C PHE A 51 9.35 9.16 -5.26
N PRO A 52 9.42 10.51 -5.16
CA PRO A 52 8.37 11.31 -4.53
C PRO A 52 6.96 11.05 -5.06
N GLU A 53 6.79 10.93 -6.38
CA GLU A 53 5.48 10.66 -6.99
C GLU A 53 4.99 9.26 -6.71
N VAL A 54 5.86 8.25 -6.80
CA VAL A 54 5.54 6.86 -6.46
C VAL A 54 5.14 6.74 -4.99
N LEU A 55 5.90 7.35 -4.08
CA LEU A 55 5.60 7.35 -2.65
C LEU A 55 4.25 8.01 -2.36
N LYS A 56 3.94 9.13 -3.03
CA LYS A 56 2.66 9.82 -2.90
C LYS A 56 1.51 8.95 -3.40
N ALA A 57 1.65 8.30 -4.54
CA ALA A 57 0.63 7.40 -5.10
C ALA A 57 0.36 6.20 -4.19
N LEU A 58 1.42 5.58 -3.67
CA LEU A 58 1.33 4.48 -2.70
C LEU A 58 0.59 4.89 -1.42
N ASN A 59 0.94 6.05 -0.84
CA ASN A 59 0.29 6.54 0.37
C ASN A 59 -1.17 6.98 0.14
N PHE A 60 -1.50 7.50 -1.04
CA PHE A 60 -2.88 7.77 -1.42
C PHE A 60 -3.71 6.49 -1.48
N GLU A 61 -3.17 5.40 -2.04
CA GLU A 61 -3.86 4.11 -2.06
C GLU A 61 -4.06 3.55 -0.65
N VAL A 62 -3.06 3.66 0.24
CA VAL A 62 -3.20 3.30 1.67
C VAL A 62 -4.35 4.06 2.33
N GLN A 63 -4.44 5.37 2.11
CA GLN A 63 -5.55 6.18 2.63
C GLN A 63 -6.89 5.69 2.12
N ARG A 64 -7.00 5.41 0.81
CA ARG A 64 -8.22 4.89 0.19
C ARG A 64 -8.65 3.54 0.78
N ILE A 65 -7.70 2.63 1.00
CA ILE A 65 -7.95 1.33 1.64
C ILE A 65 -8.49 1.52 3.07
N ASN A 66 -7.83 2.37 3.85
CA ASN A 66 -8.25 2.65 5.23
C ASN A 66 -9.64 3.29 5.29
N GLN A 67 -9.96 4.21 4.38
CA GLN A 67 -11.28 4.82 4.28
C GLN A 67 -12.37 3.79 3.96
N LYS A 68 -12.12 2.88 3.00
CA LYS A 68 -13.05 1.79 2.68
C LYS A 68 -13.28 0.87 3.87
N ALA A 69 -12.21 0.46 4.57
CA ALA A 69 -12.33 -0.37 5.77
C ALA A 69 -13.16 0.32 6.86
N ASN A 70 -12.98 1.62 7.07
CA ASN A 70 -13.78 2.40 8.01
C ASN A 70 -15.26 2.47 7.64
N ALA A 71 -15.58 2.69 6.35
CA ALA A 71 -16.94 2.73 5.87
C ALA A 71 -17.66 1.39 6.13
N ILE A 72 -16.98 0.27 5.84
CA ILE A 72 -17.49 -1.08 6.10
C ILE A 72 -17.71 -1.30 7.61
N ASN A 73 -16.72 -0.99 8.44
CA ASN A 73 -16.84 -1.13 9.90
C ASN A 73 -17.99 -0.28 10.47
N THR A 74 -18.21 0.90 9.91
CA THR A 74 -19.31 1.79 10.32
C THR A 74 -20.67 1.21 9.91
N ALA A 75 -20.77 0.62 8.72
CA ALA A 75 -21.99 -0.04 8.26
C ALA A 75 -22.34 -1.25 9.14
N ILE A 76 -21.35 -2.10 9.45
CA ILE A 76 -21.53 -3.28 10.33
C ILE A 76 -22.06 -2.84 11.71
N LYS A 77 -21.42 -1.84 12.34
CA LYS A 77 -21.85 -1.33 13.65
C LYS A 77 -23.26 -0.75 13.64
N LYS A 78 -23.72 -0.18 12.52
CA LYS A 78 -25.09 0.34 12.40
C LYS A 78 -26.11 -0.79 12.34
N GLU A 79 -25.82 -1.86 11.60
CA GLU A 79 -26.68 -3.05 11.53
C GLU A 79 -26.76 -3.78 12.88
N GLU A 80 -25.64 -3.94 13.60
CA GLU A 80 -25.62 -4.53 14.94
C GLU A 80 -26.48 -3.76 15.96
N LYS A 81 -26.54 -2.43 15.85
CA LYS A 81 -27.40 -1.59 16.71
C LYS A 81 -28.86 -1.64 16.31
N ARG A 82 -29.17 -1.94 15.05
CA ARG A 82 -30.55 -2.03 14.54
C ARG A 82 -31.21 -3.36 14.89
N ASN A 83 -30.41 -4.42 15.05
CA ASN A 83 -30.85 -5.77 15.38
C ASN A 83 -30.85 -6.08 16.90
N ARG A 84 -30.67 -5.05 17.74
CA ARG A 84 -30.76 -5.10 19.22
C ARG A 84 -31.92 -4.23 19.67
#